data_AF-A0A6P2AY56-F1
#
_entry.id   AF-A0A6P2AY56-F1
#
_cell.length_a   1.000
_cell.length_b   1.000
_cell.length_c   1.000
_cell.angle_alpha   90.00
_cell.angle_beta   90.00
_cell.angle_gamma   90.00
#
_symmetry.space_group_name_H-M   'P 1'
#
loop_
_entity.id
_entity.type
_entity.pdbx_description
1 polymer ?
#
loop_
_entity_poly.entity_id
_entity_poly.type
_entity_poly.pdbx_seq_one_letter_code
_entity_poly.pdbx_strand_id
1 'polypeptide(L)'
;MQDITTRSGELNEPIEDATFESIDGEVTLRQLFGGKRDLLFIHNMGKQCAYCTMWADGLNGLLRHLEDRAAVVLASPDDPETQRAFAESRGWKFRMVSTRQTSFNRDVGYESDDGHVWPGVNALYLKDDGEVIRTGKDEFGPGDVYCATWHLFGLLREGVNGWQPKP
;
A
#
# COMPACT_ATOMS: atom_id res chain seq x y z
N MET A 1 0.33 -20.86 -16.75
CA MET A 1 0.95 -19.71 -16.06
C MET A 1 0.37 -18.48 -16.72
N GLN A 2 -0.45 -17.70 -16.00
CA GLN A 2 -0.93 -16.43 -16.57
C GLN A 2 0.29 -15.52 -16.76
N ASP A 3 0.38 -14.90 -17.93
CA ASP A 3 1.43 -13.96 -18.26
C ASP A 3 1.26 -12.70 -17.39
N ILE A 4 2.10 -12.56 -16.35
CA ILE A 4 2.06 -11.42 -15.42
C ILE A 4 2.68 -10.17 -16.06
N THR A 5 3.31 -10.30 -17.24
CA THR A 5 4.12 -9.25 -17.85
C THR A 5 3.27 -8.09 -18.42
N THR A 6 1.94 -8.21 -18.46
CA THR A 6 1.04 -7.26 -19.18
C THR A 6 -0.05 -6.63 -18.31
N ARG A 7 0.26 -6.24 -17.06
CA ARG A 7 -0.58 -5.25 -16.32
C ARG A 7 0.08 -3.88 -16.15
N SER A 8 1.41 -3.81 -16.29
CA SER A 8 2.18 -2.57 -16.20
C SER A 8 2.33 -1.92 -17.58
N GLY A 9 1.91 -0.67 -17.72
CA GLY A 9 2.24 0.17 -18.88
C GLY A 9 1.07 0.76 -19.67
N GLU A 10 -0.18 0.44 -19.35
CA GLU A 10 -1.34 1.11 -19.99
C GLU A 10 -1.60 2.49 -19.37
N LEU A 11 -1.33 2.65 -18.07
CA LEU A 11 -1.41 3.93 -17.38
C LEU A 11 -0.10 4.70 -17.51
N ASN A 12 -0.23 5.98 -17.84
CA ASN A 12 0.84 6.97 -17.84
C ASN A 12 0.30 8.28 -17.27
N GLU A 13 -0.41 8.18 -16.15
CA GLU A 13 -1.08 9.31 -15.52
C GLU A 13 -0.08 10.07 -14.63
N PRO A 14 0.14 11.38 -14.84
CA PRO A 14 0.98 12.18 -13.98
C PRO A 14 0.44 12.20 -12.54
N ILE A 15 1.34 12.05 -11.57
CA ILE A 15 1.05 12.16 -10.14
C ILE A 15 1.82 13.36 -9.59
N GLU A 16 1.07 14.28 -8.98
CA GLU A 16 1.66 15.45 -8.30
C GLU A 16 2.52 15.03 -7.11
N ASP A 17 3.60 15.78 -6.86
CA ASP A 17 4.46 15.54 -5.71
C ASP A 17 3.72 16.02 -4.44
N ALA A 18 3.47 15.09 -3.53
CA ALA A 18 2.78 15.36 -2.26
C ALA A 18 3.74 15.20 -1.08
N THR A 19 3.48 15.93 0.01
CA THR A 19 4.22 15.80 1.27
C THR A 19 3.44 14.94 2.27
N PHE A 20 4.16 14.13 3.03
CA PHE A 20 3.63 13.25 4.06
C PHE A 20 4.41 13.43 5.36
N GLU A 21 3.79 13.06 6.49
CA GLU A 21 4.50 12.97 7.77
C GLU A 21 5.09 11.56 7.93
N SER A 22 6.30 11.45 8.46
CA SER A 22 6.90 10.18 8.88
C SER A 22 7.46 10.31 10.29
N ILE A 23 7.91 9.21 10.89
CA ILE A 23 8.52 9.27 12.23
C ILE A 23 9.81 10.12 12.25
N ASP A 24 10.48 10.25 11.11
CA ASP A 24 11.71 11.01 10.96
C ASP A 24 11.46 12.47 10.49
N GLY A 25 10.20 12.87 10.36
CA GLY A 25 9.77 14.18 9.87
C GLY A 25 9.07 14.14 8.52
N GLU A 26 8.89 15.31 7.90
CA GLU A 26 8.25 15.45 6.60
C GLU A 26 9.05 14.81 5.46
N VAL A 27 8.35 14.20 4.51
CA VAL A 27 8.95 13.55 3.33
C VAL A 27 8.05 13.73 2.11
N THR A 28 8.64 13.99 0.94
CA THR A 28 7.88 14.11 -0.32
C THR A 28 7.72 12.77 -1.04
N LEU A 29 6.71 12.65 -1.91
CA LEU A 29 6.50 11.46 -2.73
C LEU A 29 7.75 11.08 -3.52
N ARG A 30 8.43 12.06 -4.13
CA ARG A 30 9.69 11.83 -4.85
C ARG A 30 10.80 11.27 -3.95
N GLN A 31 10.88 11.71 -2.70
CA GLN A 31 11.87 11.19 -1.74
C GLN A 31 11.58 9.73 -1.35
N LEU A 32 10.31 9.31 -1.35
CA LEU A 32 9.91 7.94 -1.01
C LEU A 32 10.45 6.88 -1.97
N PHE A 33 10.85 7.26 -3.18
CA PHE A 33 11.53 6.37 -4.13
C PHE A 33 12.90 5.90 -3.63
N GLY A 34 13.57 6.63 -2.72
CA GLY A 34 14.77 6.15 -2.04
C GLY A 34 15.89 5.66 -2.96
N GLY A 35 16.06 6.29 -4.14
CA GLY A 35 17.06 5.90 -5.14
C GLY A 35 16.63 4.77 -6.10
N LYS A 36 15.40 4.25 -5.98
CA LYS A 36 14.77 3.35 -6.96
C LYS A 36 13.95 4.17 -7.98
N ARG A 37 13.58 3.54 -9.10
CA ARG A 37 12.69 4.15 -10.10
C ARG A 37 11.23 3.77 -9.94
N ASP A 38 10.97 2.61 -9.35
CA ASP A 38 9.62 2.10 -9.09
C ASP A 38 9.31 2.21 -7.61
N LEU A 39 8.07 2.60 -7.28
CA LEU A 39 7.53 2.68 -5.93
C LEU A 39 6.18 1.98 -5.87
N LEU A 40 6.03 1.04 -4.95
CA LEU A 40 4.74 0.49 -4.53
C LEU A 40 4.26 1.31 -3.32
N PHE A 41 3.25 2.14 -3.54
CA PHE A 41 2.61 2.94 -2.51
C PHE A 41 1.35 2.21 -2.04
N ILE A 42 1.42 1.58 -0.87
CA ILE A 42 0.36 0.76 -0.31
C ILE A 42 -0.57 1.63 0.54
N HIS A 43 -1.85 1.70 0.17
CA HIS A 43 -2.90 2.39 0.91
C HIS A 43 -3.49 1.46 1.97
N ASN A 44 -3.37 1.85 3.24
CA ASN A 44 -3.85 1.13 4.40
C ASN A 44 -4.76 2.05 5.23
N MET A 45 -5.91 1.55 5.71
CA MET A 45 -6.86 2.38 6.48
C MET A 45 -6.45 2.55 7.96
N GLY A 46 -5.28 2.06 8.36
CA GLY A 46 -4.72 2.22 9.70
C GLY A 46 -5.12 1.11 10.67
N LYS A 47 -4.69 1.26 11.93
CA LYS A 47 -4.77 0.22 12.97
C LYS A 47 -6.19 -0.27 13.29
N GLN A 48 -7.22 0.51 12.95
CA GLN A 48 -8.63 0.15 13.20
C GLN A 48 -9.18 -0.83 12.15
N CYS A 49 -8.53 -0.96 10.99
CA CYS A 49 -8.95 -1.85 9.91
C CYS A 49 -8.27 -3.22 10.03
N ALA A 50 -8.92 -4.20 10.67
CA ALA A 50 -8.37 -5.54 10.85
C ALA A 50 -8.02 -6.24 9.52
N TYR A 51 -8.78 -5.99 8.44
CA TYR A 51 -8.45 -6.48 7.10
C TYR A 51 -7.16 -5.87 6.57
N CYS A 52 -6.97 -4.56 6.74
CA CYS A 52 -5.77 -3.83 6.38
C CYS A 52 -4.53 -4.32 7.15
N THR A 53 -4.71 -4.66 8.43
CA THR A 53 -3.67 -5.33 9.23
C THR A 53 -3.26 -6.67 8.59
N MET A 54 -4.23 -7.49 8.19
CA MET A 54 -3.93 -8.80 7.59
C MET A 54 -3.21 -8.69 6.24
N TRP A 55 -3.56 -7.74 5.37
CA TRP A 55 -2.80 -7.48 4.13
C TRP A 55 -1.37 -7.04 4.44
N ALA A 56 -1.19 -6.12 5.38
CA ALA A 56 0.13 -5.65 5.78
C ALA A 56 0.98 -6.77 6.41
N ASP A 57 0.40 -7.66 7.22
CA ASP A 57 1.09 -8.84 7.75
C ASP A 57 1.60 -9.77 6.63
N GLY A 58 0.75 -10.04 5.63
CA GLY A 58 1.12 -10.88 4.49
C GLY A 58 2.22 -10.24 3.64
N LEU A 59 2.06 -8.96 3.29
CA LEU A 59 3.05 -8.19 2.54
C LEU A 59 4.37 -8.07 3.29
N ASN A 60 4.36 -7.99 4.63
CA ASN A 60 5.57 -7.92 5.45
C ASN A 60 6.46 -9.16 5.26
N GLY A 61 5.86 -10.34 5.08
CA GLY A 61 6.60 -11.57 4.76
C GLY A 61 7.25 -11.56 3.38
N LEU A 62 6.72 -10.77 2.44
CA LEU A 62 7.22 -10.65 1.06
C LEU A 62 8.13 -9.43 0.85
N LEU A 63 8.19 -8.53 1.83
CA LEU A 63 8.77 -7.19 1.69
C LEU A 63 10.19 -7.20 1.13
N ARG A 64 11.05 -8.10 1.63
CA ARG A 64 12.44 -8.27 1.14
C ARG A 64 12.54 -8.53 -0.36
N HIS A 65 11.57 -9.22 -0.96
CA HIS A 65 11.59 -9.54 -2.39
C HIS A 65 11.09 -8.36 -3.21
N LEU A 66 10.10 -7.62 -2.68
CA LEU A 66 9.61 -6.40 -3.30
C LEU A 66 10.69 -5.31 -3.29
N GLU A 67 11.35 -5.11 -2.15
CA GLU A 67 12.35 -4.06 -1.93
C GLU A 67 13.65 -4.26 -2.72
N ASP A 68 13.95 -5.50 -3.12
CA ASP A 68 15.06 -5.79 -4.04
C ASP A 68 14.84 -5.05 -5.38
N ARG A 69 13.61 -5.06 -5.89
CA ARG A 69 13.24 -4.48 -7.19
C ARG A 69 12.71 -3.05 -7.14
N ALA A 70 11.91 -2.69 -6.15
CA ALA A 70 11.18 -1.42 -6.07
C ALA A 70 11.24 -0.82 -4.67
N ALA A 71 11.03 0.48 -4.52
CA ALA A 71 10.71 1.06 -3.22
C ALA A 71 9.33 0.58 -2.77
N VAL A 72 9.15 0.35 -1.47
CA VAL A 72 7.84 0.04 -0.87
C VAL A 72 7.57 1.01 0.27
N VAL A 73 6.34 1.50 0.35
CA VAL A 73 5.85 2.35 1.45
C VAL A 73 4.46 1.88 1.87
N LEU A 74 4.22 1.81 3.17
CA LEU A 74 2.90 1.58 3.75
C LEU A 74 2.34 2.91 4.28
N ALA A 75 1.28 3.40 3.66
CA ALA A 75 0.67 4.68 4.00
C ALA A 75 -0.64 4.47 4.75
N SER A 76 -0.85 5.19 5.85
CA SER A 76 -2.12 5.13 6.63
C SER A 76 -2.52 6.50 7.20
N PRO A 77 -3.78 6.69 7.63
CA PRO A 77 -4.23 7.95 8.23
C PRO A 77 -3.83 8.11 9.70
N ASP A 78 -3.17 7.11 10.30
CA ASP A 78 -2.67 7.20 11.68
C ASP A 78 -1.51 8.21 11.78
N ASP A 79 -1.35 8.86 12.93
CA ASP A 79 -0.17 9.71 13.20
C ASP A 79 1.13 8.87 13.27
N PRO A 80 2.31 9.46 12.98
CA PRO A 80 3.57 8.72 12.92
C PRO A 80 3.91 7.91 14.18
N GLU A 81 3.60 8.42 15.38
CA GLU A 81 3.82 7.71 16.64
C GLU A 81 2.92 6.48 16.76
N THR A 82 1.63 6.62 16.42
CA THR A 82 0.69 5.50 16.35
C THR A 82 1.14 4.46 15.32
N GLN A 83 1.55 4.89 14.12
CA GLN A 83 2.04 3.99 13.07
C GLN A 83 3.24 3.18 13.57
N ARG A 84 4.23 3.84 14.17
CA ARG A 84 5.43 3.18 14.70
C ARG A 84 5.07 2.17 15.79
N ALA A 85 4.28 2.56 16.78
CA ALA A 85 3.89 1.66 17.87
C ALA A 85 3.14 0.42 17.34
N PHE A 86 2.25 0.61 16.36
CA PHE A 86 1.50 -0.49 15.76
C PHE A 86 2.43 -1.40 14.93
N ALA A 87 3.28 -0.83 14.08
CA ALA A 87 4.26 -1.57 13.30
C ALA A 87 5.21 -2.39 14.19
N GLU A 88 5.72 -1.80 15.28
CA GLU A 88 6.53 -2.50 16.28
C GLU A 88 5.77 -3.69 16.89
N SER A 89 4.50 -3.51 17.25
CA SER A 89 3.67 -4.58 17.84
C SER A 89 3.42 -5.77 16.87
N ARG A 90 3.43 -5.51 15.56
CA ARG A 90 3.25 -6.52 14.50
C ARG A 90 4.57 -7.04 13.92
N GLY A 91 5.71 -6.47 14.33
CA GLY A 91 7.00 -6.78 13.74
C GLY A 91 7.14 -6.34 12.27
N TRP A 92 6.34 -5.36 11.85
CA TRP A 92 6.39 -4.81 10.50
C TRP A 92 7.71 -4.09 10.23
N LYS A 93 8.18 -4.17 8.98
CA LYS A 93 9.45 -3.60 8.52
C LYS A 93 9.29 -2.53 7.43
N PHE A 94 8.06 -2.13 7.14
CA PHE A 94 7.78 -1.10 6.15
C PHE A 94 8.37 0.25 6.55
N ARG A 95 8.78 1.03 5.54
CA ARG A 95 8.79 2.48 5.66
C ARG A 95 7.34 2.96 5.68
N MET A 96 6.98 3.74 6.69
CA MET A 96 5.61 4.22 6.88
C MET A 96 5.51 5.73 6.73
N VAL A 97 4.39 6.18 6.16
CA VAL A 97 4.04 7.59 6.08
C VAL A 97 2.58 7.81 6.47
N SER A 98 2.29 8.94 7.10
CA SER A 98 0.93 9.36 7.41
C SER A 98 0.32 10.13 6.24
N THR A 99 -0.90 9.78 5.88
CA THR A 99 -1.70 10.51 4.88
C THR A 99 -2.66 11.52 5.52
N ARG A 100 -2.59 11.74 6.84
CA ARG A 100 -3.59 12.53 7.58
C ARG A 100 -3.65 14.00 7.18
N GLN A 101 -2.52 14.59 6.76
CA GLN A 101 -2.41 16.01 6.41
C GLN A 101 -2.27 16.26 4.90
N THR A 102 -2.75 15.34 4.07
CA THR A 102 -2.65 15.45 2.61
C THR A 102 -3.94 14.98 1.94
N SER A 103 -4.22 15.52 0.76
CA SER A 103 -5.30 15.05 -0.13
C SER A 103 -4.93 13.84 -0.96
N PHE A 104 -3.69 13.34 -0.85
CA PHE A 104 -3.12 12.39 -1.80
C PHE A 104 -4.01 11.17 -2.07
N ASN A 105 -4.59 10.53 -1.05
CA ASN A 105 -5.46 9.37 -1.24
C ASN A 105 -6.66 9.70 -2.13
N ARG A 106 -7.27 10.88 -1.99
CA ARG A 106 -8.36 11.34 -2.84
C ARG A 106 -7.87 11.56 -4.26
N ASP A 107 -6.75 12.26 -4.41
CA ASP A 107 -6.16 12.60 -5.71
C ASP A 107 -5.78 11.35 -6.53
N VAL A 108 -5.43 10.24 -5.86
CA VAL A 108 -5.09 8.96 -6.52
C VAL A 108 -6.23 7.91 -6.52
N GLY A 109 -7.41 8.28 -6.02
CA GLY A 109 -8.63 7.46 -6.06
C GLY A 109 -8.63 6.28 -5.08
N TYR A 110 -8.24 6.55 -3.83
CA TYR A 110 -8.35 5.68 -2.65
C TYR A 110 -9.11 6.35 -1.49
N GLU A 111 -9.68 7.53 -1.76
CA GLU A 111 -10.63 8.24 -0.93
C GLU A 111 -11.67 8.88 -1.85
N SER A 112 -12.95 8.76 -1.51
CA SER A 112 -14.05 9.42 -2.23
C SER A 112 -14.29 10.84 -1.72
N ASP A 113 -15.05 11.63 -2.48
CA ASP A 113 -15.38 13.02 -2.13
C ASP A 113 -16.16 13.16 -0.80
N ASP A 114 -16.88 12.10 -0.38
CA ASP A 114 -17.59 12.01 0.89
C ASP A 114 -16.76 11.38 2.02
N GLY A 115 -15.47 11.10 1.77
CA GLY A 115 -14.49 10.69 2.77
C GLY A 115 -14.44 9.18 3.05
N HIS A 116 -15.07 8.35 2.23
CA HIS A 116 -14.88 6.90 2.32
C HIS A 116 -13.50 6.53 1.77
N VAL A 117 -12.75 5.75 2.53
CA VAL A 117 -11.41 5.26 2.15
C VAL A 117 -11.43 3.76 1.93
N TRP A 118 -10.59 3.28 1.03
CA TRP A 118 -10.41 1.84 0.79
C TRP A 118 -8.92 1.50 0.60
N PRO A 119 -8.51 0.25 0.91
CA PRO A 119 -7.12 -0.15 0.81
C PRO A 119 -6.76 -0.56 -0.63
N GLY A 120 -5.46 -0.55 -0.93
CA GLY A 120 -4.95 -1.01 -2.22
C GLY A 120 -3.51 -0.56 -2.48
N VAL A 121 -3.13 -0.47 -3.74
CA VAL A 121 -1.76 -0.13 -4.15
C VAL A 121 -1.75 0.72 -5.41
N ASN A 122 -0.93 1.77 -5.41
CA ASN A 122 -0.43 2.37 -6.64
C ASN A 122 0.99 1.87 -6.93
N ALA A 123 1.24 1.52 -8.19
CA ALA A 123 2.58 1.38 -8.75
C ALA A 123 2.96 2.69 -9.45
N LEU A 124 4.01 3.33 -8.95
CA LEU A 124 4.49 4.63 -9.40
C LEU A 124 5.89 4.51 -9.98
N TYR A 125 6.19 5.35 -10.97
CA TYR A 125 7.49 5.39 -11.63
C TYR A 125 8.04 6.81 -11.69
N LEU A 126 9.31 6.98 -11.32
CA LEU A 126 10.06 8.24 -11.38
C LEU A 126 10.88 8.32 -12.68
N LYS A 127 10.46 9.21 -13.57
CA LYS A 127 11.14 9.49 -14.85
C LYS A 127 12.46 10.24 -14.63
N ASP A 128 13.32 10.25 -15.66
CA ASP A 128 14.64 10.91 -15.61
C ASP A 128 14.54 12.44 -15.44
N ASP A 129 13.43 13.04 -15.89
CA ASP A 129 13.13 14.47 -15.75
C ASP A 129 12.51 14.84 -14.39
N GLY A 130 12.30 13.85 -13.52
CA GLY A 130 11.73 14.02 -12.19
C GLY A 130 10.20 13.96 -12.12
N GLU A 131 9.51 13.73 -13.23
CA GLU A 131 8.06 13.48 -13.22
C GLU A 131 7.74 12.11 -12.60
N VAL A 132 6.71 12.06 -11.76
CA VAL A 132 6.15 10.81 -11.24
C VAL A 132 4.90 10.46 -12.05
N ILE A 133 4.83 9.23 -12.54
CA ILE A 133 3.64 8.71 -13.21
C ILE A 133 3.11 7.45 -12.51
N ARG A 134 1.80 7.22 -12.59
CA ARG A 134 1.18 5.95 -12.24
C ARG A 134 1.24 4.99 -13.43
N THR A 135 1.82 3.82 -13.19
CA THR A 135 1.94 2.73 -14.18
C THR A 135 1.01 1.55 -13.91
N GLY A 136 0.39 1.53 -12.73
CA GLY A 136 -0.64 0.57 -12.34
C GLY A 136 -1.30 0.94 -11.02
N LYS A 137 -2.51 0.40 -10.80
CA LYS A 137 -3.18 0.44 -9.50
C LYS A 137 -4.03 -0.82 -9.31
N ASP A 138 -4.32 -1.17 -8.06
CA ASP A 138 -5.27 -2.21 -7.72
C ASP A 138 -5.89 -1.97 -6.33
N GLU A 139 -7.03 -2.56 -6.08
CA GLU A 139 -7.76 -2.47 -4.80
C GLU A 139 -7.56 -3.74 -3.98
N PHE A 140 -7.55 -3.59 -2.65
CA PHE A 140 -7.49 -4.74 -1.75
C PHE A 140 -8.88 -5.06 -1.23
N GLY A 141 -9.28 -6.32 -1.35
CA GLY A 141 -10.61 -6.79 -1.02
C GLY A 141 -10.67 -8.31 -0.90
N PRO A 142 -11.64 -8.89 -0.17
CA PRO A 142 -11.79 -10.34 -0.10
C PRO A 142 -11.81 -10.98 -1.50
N GLY A 143 -10.89 -11.92 -1.75
CA GLY A 143 -10.72 -12.57 -3.05
C GLY A 143 -9.67 -11.96 -3.97
N ASP A 144 -9.02 -10.85 -3.58
CA ASP A 144 -7.84 -10.33 -4.28
C ASP A 144 -6.68 -11.34 -4.26
N VAL A 145 -5.68 -11.12 -5.12
CA VAL A 145 -4.50 -11.98 -5.23
C VAL A 145 -3.36 -11.57 -4.28
N TYR A 146 -3.54 -10.49 -3.53
CA TYR A 146 -2.53 -9.90 -2.63
C TYR A 146 -2.60 -10.50 -1.21
N CYS A 147 -3.70 -11.20 -0.88
CA CYS A 147 -3.84 -11.96 0.36
C CYS A 147 -4.07 -13.45 0.11
N ALA A 148 -2.98 -14.23 0.18
CA ALA A 148 -3.03 -15.67 -0.02
C ALA A 148 -3.94 -16.41 0.98
N THR A 149 -4.15 -15.85 2.18
CA THR A 149 -5.01 -16.41 3.23
C THR A 149 -6.42 -16.74 2.72
N TRP A 150 -7.02 -15.85 1.92
CA TRP A 150 -8.36 -16.08 1.37
C TRP A 150 -8.40 -17.26 0.40
N HIS A 151 -7.38 -17.38 -0.45
CA HIS A 151 -7.25 -18.48 -1.40
C HIS A 151 -7.04 -19.82 -0.68
N LEU A 152 -6.24 -19.83 0.38
CA LEU A 152 -6.02 -21.01 1.22
C LEU A 152 -7.29 -21.44 1.96
N PHE A 153 -8.05 -20.49 2.52
CA PHE A 153 -9.34 -20.78 3.13
C PHE A 153 -10.35 -21.32 2.12
N GLY A 154 -10.33 -20.84 0.87
CA GLY A 154 -11.15 -21.37 -0.21
C GLY A 154 -10.94 -22.86 -0.51
N LEU A 155 -9.80 -23.44 -0.11
CA LEU A 155 -9.52 -24.87 -0.25
C LEU A 155 -10.12 -25.73 0.88
N LEU A 156 -10.53 -25.11 1.98
CA LEU A 156 -11.12 -25.82 3.11
C LEU A 156 -12.55 -26.27 2.77
N ARG A 157 -13.00 -27.37 3.39
CA ARG A 157 -14.33 -27.97 3.13
C ARG A 157 -15.49 -26.98 3.28
N GLU A 158 -15.38 -26.05 4.21
CA GLU A 158 -16.41 -25.04 4.51
C GLU A 158 -15.99 -23.62 4.08
N GLY A 159 -14.91 -23.51 3.31
CA GLY A 159 -14.35 -22.23 2.87
C GLY A 159 -13.95 -21.33 4.04
N VAL A 160 -14.24 -20.04 3.90
CA VAL A 160 -14.01 -19.02 4.95
C VAL A 160 -14.89 -19.22 6.19
N ASN A 161 -16.02 -19.93 6.07
CA ASN A 161 -16.95 -20.23 7.17
C ASN A 161 -17.23 -19.05 8.14
N GLY A 162 -17.48 -17.86 7.58
CA GLY A 162 -17.77 -16.64 8.36
C GLY A 162 -16.59 -16.06 9.16
N TRP A 163 -15.37 -16.61 9.00
CA TRP A 163 -14.17 -16.06 9.63
C TRP A 163 -13.87 -14.64 9.12
N GLN A 164 -13.40 -13.79 10.03
CA GLN A 164 -12.90 -12.46 9.73
C GLN A 164 -11.58 -12.22 10.47
N PRO A 165 -10.66 -11.42 9.90
CA PRO A 165 -9.45 -11.03 10.59
C PRO A 165 -9.81 -10.27 11.87
N LYS A 166 -9.00 -10.50 12.91
CA LYS A 166 -9.09 -9.80 14.18
C LYS A 166 -7.96 -8.78 14.26
N PRO A 167 -8.15 -7.64 14.95
CA PRO A 167 -7.11 -6.63 15.14
C PRO A 167 -5.79 -7.22 15.67
#